data_AF-A0A9D1QPU3-F1
#
_entry.id   AF-A0A9D1QPU3-F1
#
_cell.length_a   1.000
_cell.length_b   1.000
_cell.length_c   1.000
_cell.angle_alpha   90.00
_cell.angle_beta   90.00
_cell.angle_gamma   90.00
#
_symmetry.space_group_name_H-M   'P 1'
#
loop_
_entity.id
_entity.type
_entity.pdbx_description
1 polymer ?
#
loop_
_entity_poly.entity_id
_entity_poly.type
_entity_poly.pdbx_seq_one_letter_code
_entity_poly.pdbx_strand_id
1 'polypeptide(L)' 'MTVDNDTIKNMEKYDFDVTDSDDKTIDLTKINDEPKDTQYDLRIKNHIVQDQMTGQEVVNSVNDLFAA' A
#
# COMPACT_ATOMS: atom_id res chain seq x y z
N MET A 1 3.77 -3.55 11.84
CA MET A 1 4.32 -2.19 11.60
C MET A 1 3.22 -1.40 10.91
N THR A 2 3.01 -0.13 11.23
CA THR A 2 1.98 0.70 10.60
C THR A 2 2.60 1.62 9.56
N VAL A 3 1.83 2.00 8.54
CA VAL A 3 2.20 3.12 7.66
C VAL A 3 1.84 4.41 8.37
N ASP A 4 2.78 5.35 8.47
CA ASP A 4 2.52 6.65 9.07
C ASP A 4 1.60 7.50 8.18
N ASN A 5 0.74 8.32 8.80
CA ASN A 5 -0.24 9.14 8.08
C ASN A 5 0.41 10.12 7.09
N ASP A 6 1.62 10.61 7.37
CA ASP A 6 2.32 11.53 6.47
C ASP A 6 2.88 10.78 5.24
N THR A 7 3.28 9.53 5.41
CA THR A 7 3.64 8.61 4.32
C THR A 7 2.43 8.37 3.40
N ILE A 8 1.24 8.14 3.97
CA ILE A 8 0.00 7.96 3.20
C ILE A 8 -0.34 9.23 2.39
N LYS A 9 -0.26 10.41 3.00
CA LYS A 9 -0.48 11.68 2.27
C LYS A 9 0.53 11.89 1.15
N ASN A 10 1.79 11.48 1.35
CA ASN A 10 2.80 11.55 0.31
C ASN A 10 2.45 10.63 -0.86
N MET A 11 1.94 9.42 -0.60
CA MET A 11 1.44 8.54 -1.67
C MET A 11 0.32 9.18 -2.49
N GLU A 12 -0.69 9.74 -1.82
CA GLU A 12 -1.80 10.43 -2.49
C GLU A 12 -1.31 11.58 -3.37
N LYS A 13 -0.30 12.34 -2.91
CA LYS A 13 0.30 13.43 -3.68
C LYS A 13 0.98 12.96 -4.97
N TYR A 14 1.48 11.73 -5.00
CA TYR A 14 2.19 11.15 -6.14
C TYR A 14 1.31 10.19 -6.98
N ASP A 15 -0.01 10.20 -6.78
CA ASP A 15 -0.96 9.30 -7.44
C ASP A 15 -0.67 7.80 -7.19
N PHE A 16 -0.12 7.47 -6.01
CA PHE A 16 0.05 6.09 -5.58
C PHE A 16 -1.14 5.61 -4.75
N ASP A 17 -1.53 4.37 -5.00
CA ASP A 17 -2.58 3.66 -4.27
C ASP A 17 -2.22 2.19 -4.08
N VAL A 18 -2.84 1.55 -3.09
CA VAL A 18 -2.70 0.12 -2.86
C VAL A 18 -4.07 -0.53 -2.95
N THR A 19 -4.17 -1.56 -3.77
CA THR A 19 -5.41 -2.30 -3.98
C THR A 19 -5.28 -3.75 -3.52
N ASP A 20 -6.39 -4.35 -3.12
CA ASP A 20 -6.49 -5.80 -2.92
C ASP A 20 -6.64 -6.56 -4.26
N SER A 21 -6.78 -7.88 -4.18
CA SER A 21 -7.01 -8.77 -5.33
C SER A 21 -8.31 -8.50 -6.10
N ASP A 22 -9.24 -7.74 -5.52
CA ASP A 22 -10.50 -7.33 -6.16
C ASP A 22 -10.41 -5.92 -6.80
N ASP A 23 -9.19 -5.38 -6.97
CA ASP A 23 -8.93 -4.02 -7.43
C ASP A 23 -9.53 -2.92 -6.51
N LYS A 24 -9.82 -3.22 -5.24
CA LYS A 24 -10.34 -2.23 -4.29
C LYS A 24 -9.21 -1.57 -3.54
N THR A 25 -9.21 -0.23 -3.53
CA THR A 25 -8.27 0.55 -2.71
C THR A 25 -8.46 0.22 -1.23
N ILE A 26 -7.37 -0.11 -0.55
CA ILE A 26 -7.38 -0.45 0.87
C ILE A 26 -6.90 0.71 1.75
N ASP A 27 -7.34 0.71 3.00
CA ASP A 27 -6.87 1.65 4.02
C ASP A 27 -5.55 1.12 4.63
N LEU A 28 -4.43 1.73 4.25
CA LEU A 28 -3.09 1.35 4.72
C LEU A 28 -2.93 1.46 6.25
N THR A 29 -3.77 2.24 6.94
CA THR A 29 -3.75 2.28 8.42
C THR A 29 -4.29 0.99 9.05
N LYS A 30 -5.10 0.24 8.30
CA LYS A 30 -5.74 -1.02 8.72
C LYS A 30 -5.14 -2.26 8.06
N ILE A 31 -4.05 -2.13 7.32
CA ILE A 31 -3.45 -3.25 6.56
C ILE A 31 -3.00 -4.42 7.46
N ASN A 32 -2.75 -4.19 8.75
CA ASN A 32 -2.43 -5.26 9.70
C ASN A 32 -3.68 -6.01 10.22
N ASP A 33 -4.87 -5.42 10.09
CA ASP A 33 -6.14 -6.02 10.49
C ASP A 33 -6.73 -6.92 9.40
N GLU A 34 -6.21 -6.79 8.17
CA GLU A 34 -6.60 -7.61 7.03
C GLU A 34 -6.08 -9.06 7.16
N PRO A 35 -6.73 -10.02 6.49
CA PRO A 35 -6.27 -11.41 6.45
C PRO A 35 -4.82 -11.53 5.96
N LYS A 36 -4.03 -12.41 6.59
CA LYS A 36 -2.60 -12.57 6.28
C LYS A 36 -2.33 -13.16 4.89
N ASP A 37 -3.32 -13.80 4.33
CA ASP A 37 -3.34 -14.41 3.01
C ASP A 37 -3.81 -13.44 1.91
N THR A 38 -4.24 -12.23 2.28
CA THR A 38 -4.56 -11.18 1.30
C THR A 38 -3.28 -10.70 0.62
N GLN A 39 -3.34 -10.63 -0.71
CA GLN A 39 -2.31 -10.04 -1.54
C GLN A 39 -2.73 -8.66 -2.01
N TYR A 40 -1.74 -7.78 -2.18
CA TYR A 40 -1.92 -6.40 -2.55
C TYR A 40 -1.04 -6.00 -3.72
N ASP A 41 -1.53 -5.04 -4.49
CA ASP A 41 -0.79 -4.39 -5.54
C ASP A 41 -0.52 -2.93 -5.16
N LEU A 42 0.72 -2.49 -5.29
CA LEU A 42 1.07 -1.07 -5.29
C LEU A 42 0.93 -0.55 -6.71
N ARG A 43 0.19 0.53 -6.85
CA ARG A 43 -0.15 1.14 -8.13
C ARG A 43 0.28 2.60 -8.15
N ILE A 44 0.60 3.08 -9.34
CA ILE A 44 0.76 4.50 -9.64
C ILE A 44 -0.05 4.82 -10.89
N LYS A 45 -0.95 5.80 -10.83
CA LYS A 45 -1.80 6.19 -11.98
C LYS A 45 -2.48 4.98 -12.65
N ASN A 46 -3.00 4.05 -11.85
CA ASN A 46 -3.64 2.82 -12.30
C ASN A 46 -2.71 1.86 -13.08
N HIS A 47 -1.40 1.91 -12.81
CA HIS A 47 -0.43 0.94 -13.29
C HIS A 47 0.21 0.21 -12.11
N ILE A 48 0.18 -1.11 -12.15
CA ILE A 48 0.79 -1.96 -11.13
C ILE A 48 2.31 -1.82 -11.23
N VAL A 49 2.94 -1.38 -10.14
CA VAL A 49 4.40 -1.27 -10.02
C VAL A 49 5.00 -2.41 -9.22
N GLN A 50 4.24 -2.97 -8.28
CA GLN A 50 4.56 -4.17 -7.52
C GLN A 50 3.25 -4.94 -7.29
N ASP A 51 3.25 -6.24 -7.57
CA ASP A 51 2.10 -7.13 -7.43
C ASP A 51 2.33 -8.22 -6.39
N GLN A 52 1.24 -8.87 -5.97
CA GLN A 52 1.25 -10.05 -5.11
C GLN A 52 1.97 -9.87 -3.76
N MET A 53 1.99 -8.65 -3.24
CA MET A 53 2.67 -8.34 -1.99
C MET A 53 1.83 -8.74 -0.79
N THR A 54 2.48 -9.21 0.26
CA THR A 54 1.88 -9.30 1.58
C THR A 54 1.69 -7.91 2.19
N GLY A 55 0.79 -7.78 3.17
CA GLY A 55 0.59 -6.49 3.87
C GLY A 55 1.88 -5.93 4.49
N GLN A 56 2.80 -6.81 4.94
CA GLN A 56 4.08 -6.38 5.49
C GLN A 56 5.05 -5.86 4.40
N GLU A 57 5.04 -6.46 3.21
CA GLU A 57 5.83 -5.98 2.07
C GLU A 57 5.31 -4.63 1.58
N VAL A 58 3.99 -4.44 1.54
CA VAL A 58 3.39 -3.12 1.25
C VAL A 58 3.89 -2.07 2.24
N VAL A 59 3.79 -2.33 3.54
CA VAL A 59 4.22 -1.38 4.58
C VAL A 59 5.70 -1.02 4.40
N ASN A 60 6.56 -2.01 4.12
CA ASN A 60 7.97 -1.78 3.90
C ASN A 60 8.22 -0.95 2.63
N SER A 61 7.64 -1.35 1.50
CA SER A 61 7.77 -0.63 0.22
C SER A 61 7.29 0.81 0.34
N VAL A 62 6.15 1.04 0.97
CA VAL A 62 5.58 2.38 1.16
C VAL A 62 6.48 3.24 2.07
N ASN A 63 6.96 2.68 3.19
CA ASN A 63 7.86 3.42 4.06
C ASN A 63 9.20 3.71 3.37
N ASP A 64 9.77 2.76 2.63
CA ASP A 64 11.03 2.97 1.91
C ASP A 64 10.91 4.02 0.79
N LEU A 65 9.75 4.11 0.14
CA LEU A 65 9.51 5.04 -0.97
C LEU A 65 9.09 6.45 -0.50
N PHE A 66 8.41 6.56 0.64
CA PHE A 66 7.71 7.80 1.02
C PHE A 66 7.94 8.26 2.47
N ALA A 67 8.59 7.48 3.34
CA ALA A 67 9.00 7.94 4.67
C ALA A 67 10.28 8.79 4.53
N ALA A 68 10.10 10.11 4.49
CA ALA A 68 11.15 11.12 4.42
C ALA A 68 10.94 12.20 5.46
#